data_AF-A0AAU9XJH4-F1
#
_entry.id   AF-A0AAU9XJH4-F1
#
_cell.length_a   1.000
_cell.length_b   1.000
_cell.length_c   1.000
_cell.angle_alpha   90.00
_cell.angle_beta   90.00
_cell.angle_gamma   90.00
#
_symmetry.space_group_name_H-M   'P 1'
#
loop_
_entity.id
_entity.type
_entity.pdbx_description
1 polymer ?
#
loop_
_entity_poly.entity_id
_entity_poly.type
_entity_poly.pdbx_seq_one_letter_code
_entity_poly.pdbx_strand_id
1 'polypeptide(L)'
;MSATEYNNLLFAISRKLDELNALDHLLFICSGKLASGSEGNIHDTLSLCKELEVNNNLGSDRLQLMKRLLKGVEDWALLEKVERFECKRKEYKALLASLDALNDLERLIAICRGSVREESEGNIEDVRSLFKELENQDNLEIDYLAETESNELLKELEQ
;
A
#
# COMPACT_ATOMS: atom_id res chain seq x y z
N MET A 1 5.24 -3.73 2.94
CA MET A 1 5.19 -2.84 1.77
C MET A 1 4.87 -1.44 2.24
N SER A 2 5.73 -0.50 1.89
CA SER A 2 5.74 0.82 2.53
C SER A 2 4.79 1.83 1.89
N ALA A 3 4.56 2.93 2.61
CA ALA A 3 3.85 4.09 2.05
C ALA A 3 4.56 4.66 0.82
N THR A 4 5.89 4.65 0.80
CA THR A 4 6.69 5.14 -0.33
C THR A 4 6.56 4.26 -1.56
N GLU A 5 6.55 2.93 -1.43
CA GLU A 5 6.31 2.02 -2.56
C GLU A 5 4.95 2.30 -3.22
N TYR A 6 3.92 2.49 -2.40
CA TYR A 6 2.59 2.84 -2.88
C TYR A 6 2.57 4.20 -3.59
N ASN A 7 3.17 5.22 -2.97
CA ASN A 7 3.25 6.57 -3.54
C ASN A 7 4.02 6.58 -4.86
N ASN A 8 5.11 5.81 -4.96
CA ASN A 8 5.88 5.66 -6.19
C ASN A 8 5.08 4.99 -7.29
N LEU A 9 4.33 3.93 -6.97
CA LEU A 9 3.41 3.28 -7.92
C LEU A 9 2.35 4.28 -8.40
N LEU A 10 1.72 5.01 -7.47
CA LEU A 10 0.69 5.98 -7.78
C LEU A 10 1.20 7.11 -8.67
N PHE A 11 2.39 7.63 -8.38
CA PHE A 11 3.06 8.66 -9.16
C PHE A 11 3.40 8.18 -10.57
N ALA A 12 3.98 6.98 -10.70
CA ALA A 12 4.33 6.40 -12.00
C ALA A 12 3.09 6.21 -12.89
N ILE A 13 1.98 5.72 -12.30
CA ILE A 13 0.71 5.57 -13.01
C ILE A 13 0.15 6.93 -13.41
N SER A 14 0.10 7.89 -12.49
CA SER A 14 -0.45 9.22 -12.75
C SER A 14 0.28 9.91 -13.90
N ARG A 15 1.62 9.91 -13.87
CA ARG A 15 2.44 10.45 -14.95
C ARG A 15 2.15 9.81 -16.30
N LYS A 16 2.02 8.49 -16.33
CA LYS A 16 1.76 7.77 -17.58
C LYS A 16 0.38 8.10 -18.15
N LEU A 17 -0.62 8.22 -17.29
CA LEU A 17 -1.99 8.58 -17.68
C LEU A 17 -2.07 10.03 -18.16
N ASP A 18 -1.30 10.94 -17.57
CA ASP A 18 -1.16 12.32 -18.05
C ASP A 18 -0.48 12.37 -19.43
N GLU A 19 0.57 11.56 -19.67
CA GLU A 19 1.21 11.43 -20.99
C GLU A 19 0.24 10.94 -22.08
N LEU A 20 -0.77 10.16 -21.70
CA LEU A 20 -1.83 9.69 -22.59
C LEU A 20 -2.97 10.71 -22.77
N ASN A 21 -2.91 11.86 -22.09
CA ASN A 21 -4.00 12.84 -22.01
C ASN A 21 -5.34 12.19 -21.59
N ALA A 22 -5.29 11.22 -20.68
CA ALA A 22 -6.46 10.42 -20.32
C ALA A 22 -7.40 11.09 -19.30
N LEU A 23 -7.07 12.28 -18.81
CA LEU A 23 -7.75 12.90 -17.66
C LEU A 23 -9.27 13.02 -17.84
N ASP A 24 -9.75 13.50 -18.99
CA ASP A 24 -11.19 13.64 -19.25
C ASP A 24 -11.93 12.30 -19.20
N HIS A 25 -11.31 11.25 -19.77
CA HIS A 25 -11.86 9.90 -19.75
C HIS A 25 -11.87 9.32 -18.33
N LEU A 26 -10.80 9.55 -17.56
CA LEU A 26 -10.71 9.11 -16.17
C LEU A 26 -11.72 9.81 -15.27
N LEU A 27 -11.90 11.13 -15.44
CA LEU A 27 -12.94 11.92 -14.76
C LEU A 27 -14.34 11.37 -15.05
N PHE A 28 -14.62 11.02 -16.32
CA PHE A 28 -15.88 10.41 -16.69
C PHE A 28 -16.12 9.08 -15.95
N ILE A 29 -15.13 8.18 -15.92
CA ILE A 29 -15.21 6.89 -15.20
C ILE A 29 -15.35 7.09 -13.67
N CYS A 30 -14.78 8.16 -13.14
CA CYS A 30 -14.74 8.46 -11.71
C CYS A 30 -15.86 9.37 -11.21
N SER A 31 -16.68 9.95 -12.09
CA SER A 31 -17.71 10.95 -11.76
C SER A 31 -18.61 10.61 -10.56
N GLY A 32 -19.01 9.35 -10.38
CA GLY A 32 -19.81 8.90 -9.22
C GLY A 32 -19.03 8.57 -7.94
N LYS A 33 -17.72 8.83 -7.92
CA LYS A 33 -16.79 8.49 -6.81
C LYS A 33 -16.08 9.73 -6.25
N LEU A 34 -16.36 10.90 -6.79
CA LEU A 34 -15.80 12.17 -6.36
C LEU A 34 -16.80 12.87 -5.43
N ALA A 35 -16.28 13.70 -4.53
CA ALA A 35 -17.13 14.57 -3.72
C ALA A 35 -17.79 15.63 -4.63
N SER A 36 -19.03 15.99 -4.34
CA SER A 36 -19.72 17.02 -5.11
C SER A 36 -18.97 18.35 -5.00
N GLY A 37 -18.57 18.91 -6.14
CA GLY A 37 -17.86 20.19 -6.22
C GLY A 37 -16.33 20.07 -6.13
N SER A 38 -15.75 18.86 -6.04
CA SER A 38 -14.29 18.69 -6.08
C SER A 38 -13.71 18.64 -7.49
N GLU A 39 -14.56 18.56 -8.52
CA GLU A 39 -14.14 18.49 -9.93
C GLU A 39 -13.30 19.71 -10.35
N GLY A 40 -13.58 20.88 -9.77
CA GLY A 40 -12.84 22.12 -10.07
C GLY A 40 -11.40 22.13 -9.56
N ASN A 41 -11.03 21.23 -8.65
CA ASN A 41 -9.68 21.12 -8.07
C ASN A 41 -8.82 20.02 -8.71
N ILE A 42 -9.38 19.30 -9.69
CA ILE A 42 -8.70 18.19 -10.37
C ILE A 42 -8.12 18.73 -11.68
N HIS A 43 -6.79 18.82 -11.75
CA HIS A 43 -6.07 19.40 -12.89
C HIS A 43 -5.15 18.40 -13.60
N ASP A 44 -4.88 17.27 -12.96
CA ASP A 44 -4.03 16.19 -13.45
C ASP A 44 -4.48 14.84 -12.86
N THR A 45 -3.92 13.74 -13.35
CA THR A 45 -4.29 12.41 -12.87
C THR A 45 -3.89 12.19 -11.40
N LEU A 46 -2.84 12.86 -10.92
CA LEU A 46 -2.38 12.73 -9.54
C LEU A 46 -3.37 13.37 -8.55
N SER A 47 -3.88 14.56 -8.86
CA SER A 47 -4.91 15.25 -8.08
C SER A 47 -6.22 14.45 -8.08
N LEU A 48 -6.59 13.82 -9.21
CA LEU A 48 -7.70 12.86 -9.26
C LEU A 48 -7.48 11.68 -8.30
N CYS A 49 -6.30 11.05 -8.32
CA CYS A 49 -5.97 9.94 -7.43
C CYS A 49 -6.08 10.34 -5.95
N LYS A 50 -5.52 11.49 -5.58
CA LYS A 50 -5.57 12.00 -4.20
C LYS A 50 -7.00 12.24 -3.74
N GLU A 51 -7.83 12.83 -4.60
CA GLU A 51 -9.25 13.05 -4.29
C GLU A 51 -9.98 11.71 -4.08
N LEU A 52 -9.67 10.68 -4.88
CA LEU A 52 -10.21 9.34 -4.69
C LEU A 52 -9.73 8.69 -3.39
N GLU A 53 -8.51 8.96 -2.93
CA GLU A 53 -8.01 8.51 -1.62
C GLU A 53 -8.76 9.17 -0.47
N VAL A 54 -8.95 10.50 -0.54
CA VAL A 54 -9.72 11.28 0.45
C VAL A 54 -11.15 10.74 0.56
N ASN A 55 -11.76 10.38 -0.57
CA ASN A 55 -13.10 9.79 -0.62
C ASN A 55 -13.10 8.26 -0.39
N ASN A 56 -11.99 7.69 0.07
CA ASN A 56 -11.86 6.27 0.42
C ASN A 56 -12.11 5.29 -0.76
N ASN A 57 -12.06 5.78 -1.99
CA ASN A 57 -12.24 5.04 -3.24
C ASN A 57 -10.93 4.48 -3.80
N LEU A 58 -9.81 4.99 -3.33
CA LEU A 58 -8.46 4.54 -3.65
C LEU A 58 -7.62 4.41 -2.36
N GLY A 59 -6.54 3.66 -2.45
CA GLY A 59 -5.58 3.43 -1.37
C GLY A 59 -4.75 2.19 -1.65
N SER A 60 -3.67 2.01 -0.88
CA SER A 60 -2.78 0.84 -0.98
C SER A 60 -3.55 -0.49 -0.86
N ASP A 61 -4.62 -0.51 -0.06
CA ASP A 61 -5.53 -1.67 0.11
C ASP A 61 -6.73 -1.70 -0.84
N ARG A 62 -6.89 -0.67 -1.67
CA ARG A 62 -8.09 -0.44 -2.49
C ARG A 62 -7.72 -0.13 -3.93
N LEU A 63 -7.12 -1.11 -4.60
CA LEU A 63 -6.60 -0.95 -5.96
C LEU A 63 -7.59 -1.33 -7.07
N GLN A 64 -8.80 -1.77 -6.71
CA GLN A 64 -9.81 -2.22 -7.68
C GLN A 64 -10.29 -1.11 -8.62
N LEU A 65 -10.32 0.13 -8.14
CA LEU A 65 -10.59 1.28 -9.01
C LEU A 65 -9.43 1.51 -9.98
N MET A 66 -8.19 1.55 -9.48
CA MET A 66 -6.99 1.73 -10.30
C MET A 66 -6.91 0.70 -11.43
N LYS A 67 -7.16 -0.57 -11.13
CA LYS A 67 -7.18 -1.64 -12.15
C LYS A 67 -8.25 -1.42 -13.22
N ARG A 68 -9.43 -0.88 -12.85
CA ARG A 68 -10.48 -0.53 -13.83
C ARG A 68 -10.06 0.63 -14.72
N LEU A 69 -9.40 1.64 -14.15
CA LEU A 69 -8.89 2.80 -14.91
C LEU A 69 -7.84 2.35 -15.93
N LEU A 70 -6.85 1.55 -15.49
CA LEU A 70 -5.80 1.03 -16.36
C LEU A 70 -6.34 0.13 -17.48
N LYS A 71 -7.37 -0.68 -17.20
CA LYS A 71 -8.09 -1.43 -18.25
C LYS A 71 -8.82 -0.52 -19.24
N GLY A 72 -9.42 0.57 -18.76
CA GLY A 72 -10.13 1.54 -19.60
C GLY A 72 -9.23 2.32 -20.55
N VAL A 73 -7.94 2.46 -20.23
CA VAL A 73 -6.92 3.05 -21.11
C VAL A 73 -6.02 2.01 -21.78
N GLU A 74 -6.36 0.72 -21.65
CA GLU A 74 -5.62 -0.41 -22.22
C GLU A 74 -4.12 -0.49 -21.83
N ASP A 75 -3.73 0.04 -20.66
CA ASP A 75 -2.35 -0.05 -20.16
C ASP A 75 -2.14 -1.32 -19.32
N TRP A 76 -1.88 -2.43 -20.03
CA TRP A 76 -1.66 -3.75 -19.45
C TRP A 76 -0.37 -3.85 -18.62
N ALA A 77 0.67 -3.06 -18.97
CA ALA A 77 1.95 -3.11 -18.29
C ALA A 77 1.87 -2.49 -16.89
N LEU A 78 1.17 -1.35 -16.77
CA LEU A 78 0.88 -0.77 -15.46
C LEU A 78 -0.12 -1.61 -14.67
N LEU A 79 -1.10 -2.24 -15.33
CA LEU A 79 -2.04 -3.13 -14.68
C LEU A 79 -1.30 -4.29 -13.98
N GLU A 80 -0.35 -4.93 -14.67
CA GLU A 80 0.46 -6.00 -14.09
C GLU A 80 1.26 -5.54 -12.87
N LYS A 81 1.82 -4.32 -12.90
CA LYS A 81 2.52 -3.73 -11.74
C LYS A 81 1.59 -3.55 -10.54
N VAL A 82 0.36 -3.08 -10.77
CA VAL A 82 -0.66 -2.94 -9.71
C VAL A 82 -1.05 -4.30 -9.14
N GLU A 83 -1.21 -5.31 -9.98
CA GLU A 83 -1.55 -6.67 -9.55
C GLU A 83 -0.42 -7.30 -8.71
N ARG A 84 0.83 -7.14 -9.13
CA ARG A 84 2.00 -7.57 -8.35
C ARG A 84 2.08 -6.87 -6.99
N PHE A 85 1.85 -5.56 -6.96
CA PHE A 85 1.76 -4.79 -5.73
C PHE A 85 0.65 -5.34 -4.81
N GLU A 86 -0.54 -5.60 -5.35
CA GLU A 86 -1.67 -6.13 -4.58
C GLU A 86 -1.39 -7.54 -4.02
N CYS A 87 -0.75 -8.41 -4.81
CA CYS A 87 -0.35 -9.75 -4.35
C CYS A 87 0.65 -9.67 -3.18
N LYS A 88 1.74 -8.92 -3.35
CA LYS A 88 2.72 -8.69 -2.29
C LYS A 88 2.06 -8.12 -1.02
N ARG A 89 1.15 -7.16 -1.17
CA ARG A 89 0.43 -6.57 -0.02
C ARG A 89 -0.48 -7.57 0.70
N LYS A 90 -1.08 -8.53 -0.02
CA LYS A 90 -1.86 -9.61 0.58
C LYS A 90 -1.00 -10.59 1.37
N GLU A 91 0.13 -11.01 0.80
CA GLU A 91 1.10 -11.89 1.49
C GLU A 91 1.60 -11.23 2.77
N TYR A 92 1.95 -9.94 2.68
CA TYR A 92 2.32 -9.16 3.84
C TYR A 92 1.23 -9.15 4.91
N LYS A 93 -0.03 -8.85 4.55
CA LYS A 93 -1.14 -8.87 5.50
C LYS A 93 -1.42 -10.24 6.11
N ALA A 94 -1.20 -11.31 5.36
CA ALA A 94 -1.32 -12.67 5.87
C ALA A 94 -0.24 -12.94 6.94
N LEU A 95 1.01 -12.55 6.66
CA LEU A 95 2.09 -12.62 7.64
C LEU A 95 1.74 -11.80 8.90
N LEU A 96 1.22 -10.58 8.74
CA LEU A 96 0.77 -9.76 9.86
C LEU A 96 -0.26 -10.47 10.74
N ALA A 97 -1.27 -11.08 10.12
CA ALA A 97 -2.32 -11.79 10.85
C ALA A 97 -1.76 -13.00 11.60
N SER A 98 -0.80 -13.72 11.02
CA SER A 98 -0.12 -14.84 11.69
C SER A 98 0.71 -14.37 12.89
N LEU A 99 1.44 -13.27 12.76
CA LEU A 99 2.26 -12.73 13.85
C LEU A 99 1.41 -12.11 14.97
N ASP A 100 0.29 -11.47 14.64
CA ASP A 100 -0.70 -11.00 15.62
C ASP A 100 -1.32 -12.16 16.41
N ALA A 101 -1.57 -13.30 15.73
CA ALA A 101 -2.07 -14.51 16.39
C ALA A 101 -1.08 -15.15 17.37
N LEU A 102 0.24 -14.94 17.20
CA LEU A 102 1.25 -15.39 18.17
C LEU A 102 1.15 -14.62 19.51
N ASN A 103 0.59 -13.42 19.51
CA ASN A 103 0.38 -12.58 20.70
C ASN A 103 1.67 -12.36 21.52
N ASP A 104 2.83 -12.30 20.85
CA ASP A 104 4.15 -12.07 21.46
C ASP A 104 4.79 -10.79 20.91
N LEU A 105 4.23 -9.65 21.35
CA LEU A 105 4.65 -8.32 20.92
C LEU A 105 6.09 -8.00 21.35
N GLU A 106 6.51 -8.42 22.54
CA GLU A 106 7.88 -8.16 23.02
C GLU A 106 8.93 -8.84 22.14
N ARG A 107 8.70 -10.10 21.74
CA ARG A 107 9.58 -10.80 20.79
C ARG A 107 9.61 -10.11 19.44
N LEU A 108 8.46 -9.66 18.93
CA LEU A 108 8.37 -8.93 17.66
C LEU A 108 9.10 -7.58 17.70
N ILE A 109 8.96 -6.80 18.78
CA ILE A 109 9.70 -5.54 18.98
C ILE A 109 11.20 -5.82 19.06
N ALA A 110 11.63 -6.87 19.78
CA ALA A 110 13.04 -7.22 19.90
C ALA A 110 13.68 -7.55 18.54
N ILE A 111 12.96 -8.26 17.68
CA ILE A 111 13.36 -8.57 16.31
C ILE A 111 13.47 -7.28 15.47
N CYS A 112 12.50 -6.37 15.65
CA CYS A 112 12.39 -5.15 14.85
C CYS A 112 13.21 -3.96 15.39
N ARG A 113 13.94 -4.12 16.50
CA ARG A 113 14.70 -3.05 17.19
C ARG A 113 15.74 -2.34 16.30
N GLY A 114 16.21 -2.97 15.23
CA GLY A 114 17.08 -2.35 14.21
C GLY A 114 16.35 -1.63 13.08
N SER A 115 15.05 -1.89 12.94
CA SER A 115 14.18 -1.41 11.86
C SER A 115 13.16 -0.37 12.33
N VAL A 116 13.08 -0.14 13.64
CA VAL A 116 12.23 0.86 14.30
C VAL A 116 13.15 1.89 14.96
N ARG A 117 12.89 3.19 14.74
CA ARG A 117 13.57 4.26 15.48
C ARG A 117 13.33 4.13 17.00
N GLU A 118 14.39 4.26 17.80
CA GLU A 118 14.32 4.22 19.28
C GLU A 118 13.28 5.19 19.86
N GLU A 119 13.10 6.37 19.26
CA GLU A 119 12.11 7.39 19.66
C GLU A 119 10.65 6.96 19.46
N SER A 120 10.40 5.95 18.62
CA SER A 120 9.08 5.45 18.28
C SER A 120 8.70 4.15 19.02
N GLU A 121 9.67 3.43 19.60
CA GLU A 121 9.42 2.15 20.30
C GLU A 121 8.43 2.28 21.46
N GLY A 122 8.48 3.40 22.20
CA GLY A 122 7.58 3.65 23.33
C GLY A 122 6.11 3.87 22.95
N ASN A 123 5.80 4.04 21.66
CA ASN A 123 4.44 4.24 21.15
C ASN A 123 3.86 2.98 20.49
N ILE A 124 4.58 1.86 20.55
CA ILE A 124 4.17 0.58 19.97
C ILE A 124 3.39 -0.21 21.04
N GLU A 125 2.07 -0.08 21.00
CA GLU A 125 1.16 -0.71 21.96
C GLU A 125 0.68 -2.10 21.53
N ASP A 126 0.70 -2.36 20.23
CA ASP A 126 0.27 -3.62 19.64
C ASP A 126 1.05 -3.96 18.36
N VAL A 127 0.88 -5.19 17.88
CA VAL A 127 1.53 -5.70 16.67
C VAL A 127 1.20 -4.80 15.48
N ARG A 128 -0.05 -4.32 15.38
CA ARG A 128 -0.47 -3.42 14.31
C ARG A 128 0.28 -2.08 14.33
N SER A 129 0.56 -1.53 15.50
CA SER A 129 1.27 -0.27 15.69
C SER A 129 2.76 -0.42 15.36
N LEU A 130 3.37 -1.56 15.71
CA LEU A 130 4.74 -1.92 15.29
C LEU A 130 4.84 -1.90 13.76
N PHE A 131 3.91 -2.56 13.09
CA PHE A 131 3.94 -2.68 11.64
C PHE A 131 3.63 -1.36 10.92
N LYS A 132 2.74 -0.55 11.46
CA LYS A 132 2.50 0.80 10.94
C LYS A 132 3.76 1.65 11.00
N GLU A 133 4.52 1.53 12.10
CA GLU A 133 5.77 2.27 12.26
C GLU A 133 6.83 1.80 11.25
N LEU A 134 6.99 0.49 11.10
CA LEU A 134 7.85 -0.07 10.06
C LEU A 134 7.43 0.39 8.64
N GLU A 135 6.13 0.50 8.35
CA GLU A 135 5.62 0.93 7.04
C GLU A 135 5.94 2.40 6.77
N ASN A 136 5.90 3.23 7.82
CA ASN A 136 6.22 4.65 7.75
C ASN A 136 7.72 4.90 7.56
N GLN A 137 8.57 4.01 8.09
CA GLN A 137 10.03 4.14 8.03
C GLN A 137 10.64 3.56 6.75
N ASP A 138 9.82 3.07 5.80
CA ASP A 138 10.27 2.35 4.60
C ASP A 138 11.14 1.11 4.89
N ASN A 139 11.20 0.65 6.14
CA ASN A 139 12.01 -0.50 6.57
C ASN A 139 11.28 -1.84 6.39
N LEU A 140 10.25 -1.86 5.55
CA LEU A 140 9.30 -2.95 5.42
C LEU A 140 9.25 -3.50 4.00
N GLU A 141 10.42 -3.82 3.47
CA GLU A 141 10.52 -4.71 2.33
C GLU A 141 10.18 -6.12 2.80
N ILE A 142 9.19 -6.75 2.15
CA ILE A 142 8.80 -8.14 2.45
C ILE A 142 10.01 -9.07 2.36
N ASP A 143 10.94 -8.76 1.45
CA ASP A 143 12.19 -9.50 1.27
C ASP A 143 13.03 -9.51 2.56
N TYR A 144 13.05 -8.42 3.34
CA TYR A 144 13.81 -8.37 4.60
C TYR A 144 13.19 -9.28 5.67
N LEU A 145 11.86 -9.24 5.86
CA LEU A 145 11.18 -10.12 6.84
C LEU A 145 11.13 -11.58 6.38
N ALA A 146 11.01 -11.83 5.08
CA ALA A 146 10.98 -13.17 4.49
C ALA A 146 12.36 -13.84 4.46
N GLU A 147 13.43 -13.09 4.20
CA GLU A 147 14.80 -13.62 4.14
C GLU A 147 15.41 -13.85 5.52
N THR A 148 15.16 -12.99 6.51
CA THR A 148 15.84 -13.14 7.81
C THR A 148 15.15 -14.16 8.72
N GLU A 149 13.83 -14.08 8.94
CA GLU A 149 13.25 -14.79 10.11
C GLU A 149 11.81 -15.32 9.94
N SER A 150 11.11 -15.01 8.84
CA SER A 150 9.80 -15.63 8.55
C SER A 150 9.91 -17.16 8.47
N ASN A 151 11.04 -17.71 8.03
CA ASN A 151 11.27 -19.16 7.97
C ASN A 151 11.46 -19.84 9.35
N GLU A 152 11.91 -19.15 10.41
CA GLU A 152 11.97 -19.73 11.75
C GLU A 152 10.63 -19.57 12.48
N LEU A 153 9.98 -18.41 12.38
CA LEU A 153 8.68 -18.14 13.00
C LEU A 153 7.52 -18.90 12.34
N LEU A 154 7.53 -19.08 11.01
CA LEU A 154 6.52 -19.91 10.31
C LEU A 154 6.70 -21.40 10.57
N LYS A 155 7.94 -21.88 10.80
CA LYS A 155 8.19 -23.29 11.17
C LYS A 155 7.65 -23.65 12.56
N GLU A 156 7.60 -22.69 13.48
CA GLU A 156 6.98 -22.87 14.80
C GLU A 156 5.45 -22.84 14.75
N LEU A 157 4.86 -22.17 13.75
CA LEU A 157 3.40 -22.13 13.52
C LEU A 157 2.84 -23.40 12.85
N GLU A 158 3.69 -24.22 12.21
CA GLU A 158 3.31 -25.49 11.58
C GLU A 158 3.41 -26.72 12.52
N GLN A 159 3.75 -26.54 13.80
CA GLN A 159 3.80 -27.59 14.84
C GLN A 159 2.60 -27.52 15.80
#